data_AF-A0A6G1EV53-F1
#
_entry.id   AF-A0A6G1EV53-F1
#
_cell.length_a   1.000
_cell.length_b   1.000
_cell.length_c   1.000
_cell.angle_alpha   90.00
_cell.angle_beta   90.00
_cell.angle_gamma   90.00
#
_symmetry.space_group_name_H-M   'P 1'
#
loop_
_entity.id
_entity.type
_entity.pdbx_description
1 polymer ?
#
loop_
_entity_poly.entity_id
_entity_poly.type
_entity_poly.pdbx_seq_one_letter_code
_entity_poly.pdbx_strand_id
1 'polypeptide(L)'
;MFLEKANAIISVARDGEGLHPTPAGAILRQLFTDDHLVALSKEIDPSVPSALDYYPLPKTGERFPVSDPNMMPSLDRRATRLDHAAYLHGILESITRSGAAYLHGILELITRIEVIHTD
;
A
#
# COMPACT_ATOMS: atom_id res chain seq x y z
N MET A 1 13.63 12.84 1.48
CA MET A 1 12.89 12.19 0.39
C MET A 1 12.41 10.80 0.78
N PHE A 2 13.28 9.78 0.87
CA PHE A 2 12.86 8.41 1.23
C PHE A 2 12.20 8.28 2.61
N LEU A 3 12.69 9.02 3.60
CA LEU A 3 12.14 8.98 4.97
C LEU A 3 10.71 9.54 5.05
N GLU A 4 10.38 10.56 4.25
CA GLU A 4 9.03 11.12 4.16
C GLU A 4 8.04 10.11 3.55
N LYS A 5 8.45 9.42 2.47
CA LYS A 5 7.65 8.34 1.87
C LYS A 5 7.39 7.22 2.88
N ALA A 6 8.44 6.76 3.54
CA ALA A 6 8.35 5.71 4.55
C ALA A 6 7.40 6.11 5.70
N ASN A 7 7.52 7.33 6.21
CA ASN A 7 6.68 7.84 7.29
C ASN A 7 5.20 7.90 6.89
N ALA A 8 4.89 8.28 5.66
CA ALA A 8 3.51 8.29 5.16
C ALA A 8 2.92 6.87 5.08
N ILE A 9 3.67 5.90 4.55
CA ILE A 9 3.24 4.50 4.47
C ILE A 9 3.08 3.90 5.88
N ILE A 10 3.99 4.22 6.80
CA ILE A 10 3.91 3.80 8.21
C ILE A 10 2.68 4.40 8.90
N SER A 11 2.34 5.66 8.62
CA SER A 11 1.13 6.29 9.15
C SER A 11 -0.11 5.49 8.77
N VAL A 12 -0.22 5.09 7.50
CA VAL A 12 -1.33 4.25 7.02
C VAL A 12 -1.32 2.88 7.70
N ALA A 13 -0.15 2.25 7.83
CA ALA A 13 -0.04 0.95 8.49
C ALA A 13 -0.51 1.00 9.95
N ARG A 14 -0.20 2.09 10.66
CA ARG A 14 -0.62 2.31 12.06
C ARG A 14 -2.12 2.52 12.22
N ASP A 15 -2.79 3.09 11.22
CA ASP A 15 -4.26 3.16 11.20
C ASP A 15 -4.91 1.77 11.17
N GLY A 16 -4.14 0.70 10.92
CA GLY A 16 -4.57 -0.69 11.01
C GLY A 16 -4.48 -1.31 12.41
N GLU A 17 -3.86 -0.64 13.38
CA GLU A 17 -3.63 -1.17 14.75
C GLU A 17 -4.57 -0.55 15.80
N GLY A 18 -5.33 0.49 15.44
CA GLY A 18 -6.20 1.22 16.36
C GLY A 18 -7.55 0.55 16.64
N LEU A 19 -8.38 1.22 17.46
CA LEU A 19 -9.72 0.77 17.85
C LEU A 19 -10.69 0.61 16.66
N HIS A 20 -10.44 1.35 15.58
CA HIS A 20 -11.18 1.28 14.32
C HIS A 20 -10.19 1.09 13.17
N PRO A 21 -9.67 -0.13 12.97
CA PRO A 21 -8.60 -0.35 12.03
C PRO A 21 -9.09 -0.18 10.59
N THR A 22 -8.34 0.56 9.78
CA THR A 22 -8.63 0.63 8.34
C THR A 22 -8.23 -0.68 7.65
N PRO A 23 -8.98 -1.17 6.65
CA PRO A 23 -8.59 -2.37 5.91
C PRO A 23 -7.20 -2.26 5.29
N ALA A 24 -6.88 -1.09 4.74
CA ALA A 24 -5.59 -0.75 4.17
C ALA A 24 -4.45 -0.89 5.19
N GLY A 25 -4.58 -0.23 6.35
CA GLY A 25 -3.59 -0.30 7.41
C GLY A 25 -3.43 -1.72 7.97
N ALA A 26 -4.55 -2.42 8.16
CA ALA A 26 -4.54 -3.79 8.69
C ALA A 26 -3.77 -4.74 7.78
N ILE A 27 -3.91 -4.63 6.46
CA ILE A 27 -3.17 -5.44 5.49
C ILE A 27 -1.68 -5.10 5.51
N LEU A 28 -1.33 -3.82 5.47
CA LEU A 28 0.08 -3.40 5.52
C LEU A 28 0.76 -3.93 6.78
N ARG A 29 0.07 -3.87 7.92
CA ARG A 29 0.64 -4.32 9.19
C ARG A 29 0.72 -5.84 9.33
N GLN A 30 -0.20 -6.58 8.72
CA GLN A 30 -0.10 -8.04 8.66
C GLN A 30 1.10 -8.52 7.83
N LEU A 31 1.59 -7.69 6.91
CA LEU A 31 2.62 -8.07 5.93
C LEU A 31 4.00 -7.47 6.23
N PHE A 32 4.07 -6.28 6.84
CA PHE A 32 5.31 -5.53 6.98
C PHE A 32 5.47 -4.92 8.38
N THR A 33 6.71 -4.91 8.86
CA THR A 33 7.15 -4.12 10.02
C THR A 33 7.52 -2.70 9.57
N ASP A 34 7.59 -1.75 10.50
CA ASP A 34 8.02 -0.38 10.21
C ASP A 34 9.41 -0.38 9.52
N ASP A 35 10.34 -1.22 9.99
CA ASP A 35 11.68 -1.34 9.40
C ASP A 35 11.65 -1.86 7.96
N HIS A 36 10.78 -2.84 7.67
CA HIS A 36 10.57 -3.30 6.29
C HIS A 36 10.00 -2.19 5.43
N LEU A 37 9.02 -1.42 5.93
CA LEU A 37 8.44 -0.30 5.18
C LEU A 37 9.50 0.77 4.88
N VAL A 38 10.39 1.09 5.82
CA VAL A 38 11.51 2.02 5.59
C VAL A 38 12.50 1.50 4.55
N ALA A 39 12.84 0.21 4.60
CA ALA A 39 13.77 -0.39 3.65
C ALA A 39 13.18 -0.43 2.24
N LEU A 40 11.98 -0.99 2.09
CA LEU A 40 11.34 -1.23 0.80
C LEU A 40 10.88 0.05 0.12
N SER A 41 10.47 1.07 0.88
CA SER A 41 10.08 2.38 0.32
C SER A 41 11.22 3.13 -0.37
N LYS A 42 12.48 2.73 -0.16
CA LYS A 42 13.63 3.26 -0.91
C LYS A 42 13.74 2.69 -2.33
N GLU A 43 13.22 1.48 -2.52
CA GLU A 43 13.32 0.74 -3.76
C GLU A 43 12.09 0.97 -4.67
N ILE A 44 11.03 1.58 -4.12
CA ILE A 44 9.82 1.91 -4.87
C ILE A 44 9.99 3.24 -5.60
N ASP A 45 9.96 3.15 -6.93
CA ASP A 45 9.76 4.29 -7.82
C ASP A 45 8.25 4.47 -8.10
N PRO A 46 7.60 5.50 -7.55
CA PRO A 46 6.16 5.74 -7.70
C PRO A 46 5.80 6.35 -9.06
N SER A 47 6.79 6.73 -9.88
CA SER A 47 6.55 7.21 -11.25
C SER A 47 6.31 6.05 -12.22
N VAL A 48 6.73 4.84 -11.83
CA VAL A 48 6.57 3.61 -12.62
C VAL A 48 5.36 2.85 -12.09
N PRO A 49 4.31 2.60 -12.90
CA PRO A 49 3.17 1.85 -12.44
C PRO A 49 3.54 0.39 -12.09
N SER A 50 2.95 -0.16 -11.03
CA SER A 50 3.12 -1.57 -10.69
C SER A 50 2.41 -2.46 -11.72
N ALA A 51 3.09 -3.53 -12.13
CA ALA A 51 2.48 -4.55 -12.99
C ALA A 51 1.54 -5.50 -12.22
N LEU A 52 1.43 -5.34 -10.90
CA LEU A 52 0.67 -6.23 -10.02
C LEU A 52 -0.74 -5.68 -9.78
N ASP A 53 -1.74 -6.44 -10.18
CA ASP A 53 -3.16 -6.12 -9.97
C ASP A 53 -3.70 -6.93 -8.79
N TYR A 54 -3.58 -6.38 -7.59
CA TYR A 54 -4.07 -7.02 -6.37
C TYR A 54 -5.45 -6.54 -5.98
N TYR A 55 -6.14 -7.39 -5.21
CA TYR A 55 -7.36 -7.01 -4.50
C TYR A 55 -7.11 -7.27 -3.00
N PRO A 56 -6.35 -6.37 -2.35
CA PRO A 56 -5.90 -6.55 -0.99
C PRO A 56 -7.10 -6.45 -0.05
N LEU A 57 -7.53 -7.59 0.48
CA LEU A 57 -8.55 -7.69 1.52
C LEU A 57 -7.97 -8.28 2.81
N PRO A 58 -8.33 -7.74 4.00
CA PRO A 58 -7.85 -8.29 5.26
C PRO A 58 -8.52 -9.62 5.60
N LYS A 59 -9.70 -9.87 5.03
CA LYS A 59 -10.49 -11.10 5.16
C LYS A 59 -11.47 -11.19 3.98
N THR A 60 -12.07 -12.36 3.78
CA THR A 60 -13.14 -12.54 2.78
C THR A 60 -14.28 -11.55 3.01
N GLY A 61 -14.77 -10.98 1.91
CA GLY A 61 -15.90 -10.07 1.87
C GLY A 61 -15.49 -8.60 1.73
N GLU A 62 -16.03 -7.97 0.69
CA GLU A 62 -15.90 -6.55 0.39
C GLU A 62 -17.23 -5.85 0.62
N ARG A 63 -17.19 -4.66 1.21
CA ARG A 63 -18.39 -3.80 1.32
C ARG A 63 -18.37 -2.69 0.29
N PHE A 64 -17.19 -2.21 -0.07
CA PHE A 64 -17.01 -1.10 -0.98
C PHE A 64 -15.63 -1.19 -1.64
N PRO A 65 -15.47 -0.97 -2.96
CA PRO A 65 -16.46 -0.45 -3.90
C PRO A 65 -17.42 -1.51 -4.45
N VAL A 66 -17.02 -2.79 -4.46
CA VAL A 66 -17.85 -3.90 -4.92
C VAL A 66 -18.47 -4.57 -3.70
N SER A 67 -19.77 -4.39 -3.47
CA SER A 67 -20.44 -5.05 -2.35
C SER A 67 -20.59 -6.56 -2.62
N ASP A 68 -19.59 -7.34 -2.23
CA ASP A 68 -19.56 -8.80 -2.41
C ASP A 68 -19.04 -9.47 -1.12
N PRO A 69 -19.92 -10.11 -0.33
CA PRO A 69 -19.53 -10.77 0.92
C PRO A 69 -18.64 -12.02 0.72
N ASN A 70 -18.52 -12.53 -0.52
CA ASN A 70 -17.73 -13.72 -0.85
C ASN A 70 -16.41 -13.37 -1.56
N MET A 71 -16.13 -12.08 -1.83
CA MET A 71 -14.90 -11.63 -2.48
C MET A 71 -13.68 -12.16 -1.73
N MET A 72 -12.84 -12.94 -2.41
CA MET A 72 -11.63 -13.50 -1.82
C MET A 72 -10.47 -12.50 -1.90
N PRO A 73 -9.61 -12.41 -0.88
CA PRO A 73 -8.38 -11.64 -0.98
C PRO A 73 -7.53 -12.13 -2.16
N SER A 74 -7.14 -11.20 -3.04
CA SER A 74 -6.22 -11.48 -4.14
C SER A 74 -4.85 -10.88 -3.82
N LEU A 75 -3.98 -11.72 -3.26
CA LEU A 75 -2.59 -11.41 -2.96
C LEU A 75 -1.73 -12.60 -3.42
N ASP A 76 -0.74 -12.35 -4.28
CA ASP A 76 0.16 -13.41 -4.73
C ASP A 76 1.29 -13.63 -3.71
N ARG A 77 1.17 -14.72 -2.93
CA ARG A 77 2.20 -15.17 -1.98
C ARG A 77 3.52 -15.59 -2.63
N ARG A 78 3.60 -15.68 -3.96
CA ARG A 78 4.86 -15.92 -4.68
C ARG A 78 5.64 -14.63 -4.86
N ALA A 79 4.96 -13.51 -5.10
CA ALA A 79 5.58 -12.19 -5.19
C ALA A 79 6.26 -11.79 -3.87
N THR A 80 5.68 -12.18 -2.72
CA THR A 80 6.30 -11.99 -1.39
C THR A 80 7.64 -12.70 -1.20
N ARG A 81 8.10 -13.55 -2.13
CA ARG A 81 9.36 -14.29 -2.01
C ARG A 81 10.41 -13.87 -3.04
N LEU A 82 10.01 -13.14 -4.08
CA LEU A 82 10.84 -12.79 -5.22
C LEU A 82 11.26 -11.32 -5.18
N ASP A 83 10.34 -10.43 -4.83
CA ASP A 83 10.59 -8.99 -4.78
C ASP A 83 9.60 -8.32 -3.81
N HIS A 84 10.07 -8.03 -2.59
CA HIS A 84 9.25 -7.40 -1.55
C HIS A 84 8.90 -5.94 -1.88
N ALA A 85 9.74 -5.23 -2.63
CA ALA A 85 9.52 -3.83 -2.99
C ALA A 85 8.41 -3.74 -4.05
N ALA A 86 8.49 -4.57 -5.10
CA ALA A 86 7.42 -4.69 -6.08
C ALA A 86 6.10 -5.15 -5.43
N TYR A 87 6.17 -6.10 -4.49
CA TYR A 87 4.99 -6.57 -3.75
C TYR A 87 4.33 -5.46 -2.93
N LEU A 88 5.12 -4.69 -2.16
CA LEU A 88 4.62 -3.51 -1.42
C LEU A 88 4.03 -2.48 -2.40
N HIS A 89 4.70 -2.23 -3.51
CA HIS A 89 4.22 -1.28 -4.52
C HIS A 89 2.85 -1.68 -5.09
N GLY A 90 2.69 -2.95 -5.51
CA GLY A 90 1.42 -3.46 -6.01
C GLY A 90 0.28 -3.33 -5.00
N ILE A 91 0.56 -3.54 -3.71
CA ILE A 91 -0.44 -3.34 -2.65
C ILE A 91 -0.84 -1.87 -2.55
N LEU A 92 0.13 -0.95 -2.50
CA LEU A 92 -0.15 0.49 -2.36
C LEU A 92 -0.97 1.04 -3.53
N GLU A 93 -0.66 0.65 -4.75
CA GLU A 93 -1.45 1.02 -5.93
C GLU A 93 -2.86 0.42 -5.90
N SER A 94 -2.97 -0.86 -5.53
CA SER A 94 -4.27 -1.55 -5.50
C SER A 94 -5.22 -0.93 -4.47
N ILE A 95 -4.71 -0.53 -3.30
CA ILE A 95 -5.50 0.19 -2.30
C ILE A 95 -5.90 1.59 -2.79
N THR A 96 -5.04 2.23 -3.56
CA THR A 96 -5.35 3.54 -4.16
C THR A 96 -6.49 3.42 -5.17
N ARG A 97 -6.48 2.35 -5.98
CA ARG A 97 -7.53 2.06 -6.97
C ARG A 97 -8.87 1.69 -6.33
N SER A 98 -8.88 1.04 -5.16
CA SER A 98 -10.12 0.69 -4.45
C SER A 98 -10.80 1.89 -3.78
N GLY A 99 -10.23 3.10 -3.86
CA GLY A 99 -10.88 4.34 -3.44
C GLY A 99 -10.56 4.77 -2.01
N ALA A 100 -9.48 4.26 -1.40
CA ALA A 100 -8.94 4.83 -0.17
C ALA A 100 -8.33 6.21 -0.48
N ALA A 101 -9.18 7.25 -0.49
CA ALA A 101 -8.80 8.63 -0.84
C ALA A 101 -7.58 9.15 -0.06
N TYR A 102 -7.35 8.66 1.17
CA TYR A 102 -6.18 8.98 1.98
C TYR A 102 -4.86 8.49 1.38
N LEU A 103 -4.83 7.28 0.79
CA LEU A 103 -3.64 6.71 0.16
C LEU A 103 -3.36 7.31 -1.22
N HIS A 104 -4.41 7.66 -1.97
CA HIS A 104 -4.26 8.45 -3.19
C HIS A 104 -3.55 9.78 -2.90
N GLY A 105 -3.96 10.49 -1.84
CA GLY A 105 -3.30 11.71 -1.40
C GLY A 105 -1.84 11.50 -1.00
N ILE A 106 -1.50 10.35 -0.42
CA ILE A 106 -0.13 10.00 -0.05
C ILE A 106 0.72 9.70 -1.30
N LEU A 107 0.24 8.90 -2.24
CA LEU A 107 0.98 8.62 -3.48
C LEU A 107 1.16 9.90 -4.32
N GLU A 108 0.12 10.74 -4.43
CA GLU A 108 0.25 12.05 -5.09
C GLU A 108 1.25 12.96 -4.38
N LEU A 109 1.23 13.02 -3.05
CA LEU A 109 2.20 13.82 -2.28
C LEU A 109 3.63 13.30 -2.52
N ILE A 110 3.80 11.98 -2.51
CA ILE A 110 5.08 11.31 -2.75
C ILE A 110 5.60 11.62 -4.16
N THR A 111 4.76 11.46 -5.20
CA THR A 111 5.12 11.76 -6.59
C THR A 111 5.43 13.25 -6.78
N ARG A 112 4.67 14.15 -6.14
CA ARG A 112 4.92 15.60 -6.19
C ARG A 112 6.23 15.99 -5.51
N ILE A 113 6.61 15.35 -4.40
CA ILE A 113 7.87 15.62 -3.70
C ILE A 113 9.07 15.27 -4.59
N GLU A 114 8.99 14.18 -5.38
CA GLU A 114 10.06 13.79 -6.31
C GLU A 114 10.17 14.75 -7.50
N VAL A 115 9.05 15.16 -8.10
CA VAL A 115 9.05 16.06 -9.26
C VAL A 115 9.63 17.45 -8.92
N ILE A 116 9.37 17.99 -7.73
CA ILE A 116 9.82 19.35 -7.34
C ILE A 116 11.36 19.44 -7.18
N HIS A 117 12.08 18.32 -7.06
CA HIS A 117 13.50 18.31 -6.73
C HIS A 117 14.37 17.59 -7.77
N THR A 118 13.85 17.40 -8.99
CA THR A 118 14.62 16.86 -10.14
C THR A 118 15.17 17.96 -11.07
N ASP A 119 15.07 19.24 -10.67
CA ASP A 119 15.68 20.40 -11.36
C ASP A 119 16.83 21.02 -10.52
#